data_AF-A0A2E9QC18-F1
#
_entry.id   AF-A0A2E9QC18-F1
#
_cell.length_a   1.000
_cell.length_b   1.000
_cell.length_c   1.000
_cell.angle_alpha   90.00
_cell.angle_beta   90.00
_cell.angle_gamma   90.00
#
_symmetry.space_group_name_H-M   'P 1'
#
loop_
_entity.id
_entity.type
_entity.pdbx_description
1 polymer ?
#
loop_
_entity_poly.entity_id
_entity_poly.type
_entity_poly.pdbx_seq_one_letter_code
_entity_poly.pdbx_strand_id
1 'polypeptide(L)'
;MAGYNSMYSNPESKTRRWALRILFAFLIIIIPPFLFSAGIVGFVVIQDYNGICPGIMDIPPYECSVWEFAARNSISPFALPFHLLIFMAYWAIAIPGVTAVLIWKWFSENPANS
;
A
#
# COMPACT_ATOMS: atom_id res chain seq x y z
N MET A 1 -9.19 -37.72 -31.38
CA MET A 1 -9.21 -37.94 -29.91
C MET A 1 -9.63 -36.64 -29.26
N ALA A 2 -10.95 -36.47 -29.08
CA ALA A 2 -11.53 -35.30 -28.44
C ALA A 2 -11.57 -35.54 -26.93
N GLY A 3 -10.63 -34.93 -26.21
CA GLY A 3 -10.64 -34.91 -24.75
C GLY A 3 -11.67 -33.93 -24.23
N TYR A 4 -12.79 -34.46 -23.75
CA TYR A 4 -13.83 -33.76 -23.01
C TYR A 4 -13.25 -33.12 -21.74
N ASN A 5 -12.79 -31.87 -21.82
CA ASN A 5 -12.65 -30.99 -20.66
C ASN A 5 -13.81 -30.00 -20.65
N SER A 6 -15.04 -30.51 -20.62
CA SER A 6 -16.16 -29.71 -20.16
C SER A 6 -16.49 -30.11 -18.73
N MET A 7 -17.03 -29.12 -18.01
CA MET A 7 -18.06 -29.37 -17.00
C MET A 7 -17.62 -29.68 -15.56
N TYR A 8 -16.74 -28.85 -14.99
CA TYR A 8 -17.03 -28.29 -13.65
C TYR A 8 -16.53 -26.85 -13.60
N SER A 9 -17.21 -25.95 -14.31
CA SER A 9 -17.18 -24.52 -13.97
C SER A 9 -17.92 -24.35 -12.65
N ASN A 10 -17.27 -24.77 -11.56
CA ASN A 10 -17.79 -24.60 -10.22
C ASN A 10 -17.94 -23.08 -10.02
N PRO A 11 -19.15 -22.54 -9.78
CA PRO A 11 -19.34 -21.10 -9.62
C PRO A 11 -18.43 -20.53 -8.53
N GLU A 12 -18.15 -21.32 -7.48
CA GLU A 12 -17.13 -21.03 -6.46
C GLU A 12 -15.76 -20.68 -7.04
N SER A 13 -15.32 -21.33 -8.12
CA SER A 13 -14.00 -21.09 -8.72
C SER A 13 -13.90 -19.76 -9.45
N LYS A 14 -15.01 -19.22 -9.97
CA LYS A 14 -15.05 -17.89 -10.61
C LYS A 14 -15.09 -16.80 -9.53
N THR A 15 -15.95 -16.96 -8.53
CA THR A 15 -16.07 -16.01 -7.41
C THR A 15 -14.77 -15.93 -6.60
N ARG A 16 -14.14 -17.07 -6.30
CA ARG A 16 -12.83 -17.13 -5.63
C ARG A 16 -11.73 -16.44 -6.42
N ARG A 17 -11.69 -16.62 -7.74
CA ARG A 17 -10.72 -15.94 -8.61
C ARG A 17 -10.92 -14.42 -8.62
N TRP A 18 -12.17 -13.96 -8.66
CA TRP A 18 -12.49 -12.53 -8.56
C TRP A 18 -12.15 -11.94 -7.18
N ALA A 19 -12.46 -12.65 -6.10
CA ALA A 19 -12.08 -12.26 -4.75
C ALA A 19 -10.55 -12.09 -4.60
N LEU A 20 -9.76 -13.02 -5.15
CA LEU A 20 -8.30 -12.93 -5.15
C LEU A 20 -7.78 -11.72 -5.95
N ARG A 21 -8.42 -11.38 -7.08
CA ARG A 21 -8.05 -10.19 -7.87
C ARG A 21 -8.32 -8.90 -7.12
N ILE A 22 -9.47 -8.80 -6.44
CA ILE A 22 -9.82 -7.64 -5.61
C ILE A 22 -8.87 -7.53 -4.42
N LEU A 23 -8.58 -8.64 -3.73
CA LEU A 23 -7.60 -8.66 -2.65
C LEU A 23 -6.22 -8.18 -3.13
N PHE A 24 -5.75 -8.68 -4.27
CA PHE A 24 -4.48 -8.27 -4.86
C PHE A 24 -4.48 -6.79 -5.26
N ALA A 25 -5.59 -6.29 -5.80
CA ALA A 25 -5.79 -4.88 -6.10
C ALA A 25 -5.66 -4.01 -4.84
N PHE A 26 -6.28 -4.41 -3.72
CA PHE A 26 -6.11 -3.72 -2.44
C PHE A 26 -4.66 -3.76 -1.94
N LEU A 27 -3.97 -4.90 -2.05
CA LEU A 27 -2.57 -5.01 -1.69
C LEU A 27 -1.69 -4.05 -2.51
N ILE A 28 -1.94 -3.91 -3.81
CA ILE A 28 -1.23 -2.95 -4.68
C ILE A 28 -1.53 -1.51 -4.26
N ILE A 29 -2.77 -1.19 -3.89
CA ILE A 29 -3.13 0.19 -3.51
C ILE A 29 -2.51 0.58 -2.16
N ILE A 30 -2.39 -0.36 -1.24
CA ILE A 30 -1.99 -0.10 0.14
C ILE A 30 -0.49 -0.28 0.33
N ILE A 31 0.10 -1.41 -0.06
CA ILE A 31 1.48 -1.75 0.35
C ILE A 31 2.54 -0.72 -0.10
N PRO A 32 2.58 -0.30 -1.38
CA PRO A 32 3.64 0.58 -1.87
C PRO A 32 3.79 1.92 -1.12
N PRO A 33 2.74 2.71 -0.85
CA PRO A 33 2.89 3.98 -0.13
C PRO A 33 3.32 3.76 1.33
N PHE A 34 2.90 2.66 1.97
CA PHE A 34 3.38 2.29 3.30
C PHE A 34 4.88 1.94 3.29
N LEU A 35 5.33 1.12 2.33
CA LEU A 35 6.75 0.75 2.20
C LEU A 35 7.63 1.96 1.91
N PHE A 36 7.18 2.86 1.02
CA PHE A 36 7.92 4.07 0.70
C PHE A 36 8.04 4.99 1.92
N SER A 37 6.93 5.20 2.64
CA SER A 37 6.91 5.96 3.89
C SER A 37 7.84 5.37 4.96
N ALA A 38 7.79 4.06 5.17
CA ALA A 38 8.66 3.36 6.09
C ALA A 38 10.13 3.46 5.67
N GLY A 39 10.43 3.37 4.38
CA GLY A 39 11.78 3.52 3.84
C GLY A 39 12.38 4.90 4.12
N ILE A 40 11.59 5.97 4.00
CA ILE A 40 12.05 7.33 4.29
C ILE A 40 12.32 7.51 5.79
N VAL A 41 11.42 7.04 6.65
CA VAL A 41 11.66 7.05 8.10
C VAL A 41 12.93 6.26 8.44
N GLY A 42 13.09 5.07 7.86
CA GLY A 42 14.27 4.24 8.07
C GLY A 42 15.56 4.92 7.61
N PHE A 43 15.53 5.64 6.49
CA PHE A 43 16.67 6.42 6.00
C PHE A 43 17.09 7.50 6.99
N VAL A 44 16.13 8.28 7.50
CA VAL A 44 16.39 9.31 8.54
C VAL A 44 16.95 8.67 9.81
N VAL A 45 16.37 7.56 10.26
CA VAL A 45 16.87 6.83 11.44
C VAL A 45 18.32 6.40 11.27
N ILE A 46 18.69 5.86 10.11
CA ILE A 46 20.07 5.39 9.85
C ILE A 46 21.06 6.56 9.80
N GLN A 47 20.65 7.70 9.27
CA GLN A 47 21.55 8.85 9.09
C GLN A 47 21.72 9.68 10.35
N ASP A 48 20.63 9.93 11.08
CA ASP A 48 20.59 10.96 12.11
C ASP A 48 20.55 10.41 13.54
N TYR A 49 20.36 9.10 13.74
CA TYR A 49 20.31 8.53 15.08
C TYR A 49 21.70 8.51 15.74
N ASN A 50 21.83 9.26 16.83
CA ASN A 50 23.05 9.36 17.63
C ASN A 50 22.83 8.96 19.11
N GLY A 51 21.72 8.30 19.44
CA GLY A 51 21.33 7.96 20.81
C GLY A 51 20.47 9.03 21.51
N ILE A 52 20.26 10.19 20.90
CA ILE A 52 19.48 11.29 21.48
C ILE A 52 18.27 11.57 20.57
N CYS A 53 17.09 11.67 21.18
CA CYS A 53 15.90 12.13 20.49
C CYS A 53 15.86 13.66 20.49
N PRO A 54 15.61 14.32 19.33
CA PRO A 54 15.50 15.76 19.27
C PRO A 54 14.33 16.25 20.13
N GLY A 55 14.55 17.37 20.81
CA GLY A 55 13.48 18.07 21.50
C GLY A 55 12.40 18.50 20.51
N ILE A 56 11.13 18.33 20.87
CA ILE A 56 10.00 18.81 20.08
C ILE A 56 9.19 19.72 20.99
N MET A 57 9.00 20.97 20.57
CA MET A 57 8.34 22.02 21.35
C MET A 57 8.98 22.17 22.74
N ASP A 58 8.21 21.97 23.82
CA ASP A 58 8.64 22.18 25.20
C ASP A 58 9.44 21.01 25.79
N ILE A 59 9.63 19.92 25.04
CA ILE A 59 10.36 18.74 25.51
C ILE A 59 11.84 18.90 25.14
N PRO A 60 12.77 18.95 26.11
CA PRO A 60 14.21 19.02 25.83
C PRO A 60 14.71 17.71 25.18
N PRO A 61 15.88 17.73 24.52
CA PRO A 61 16.52 16.52 24.04
C PRO A 61 16.79 15.53 25.18
N TYR A 62 16.57 14.24 24.94
CA TYR A 62 16.81 13.18 25.93
C TYR A 62 17.30 11.90 25.24
N GLU A 63 17.97 11.03 26.00
CA GLU A 63 18.47 9.74 25.49
C GLU A 63 17.31 8.81 25.15
N CYS A 64 17.33 8.22 23.96
CA CYS A 64 16.23 7.37 23.50
C CYS A 64 16.72 6.19 22.65
N SER A 65 15.90 5.16 22.59
CA SER A 65 16.16 4.00 21.74
C SER A 65 15.94 4.30 20.24
N VAL A 66 16.54 3.51 19.36
CA VAL A 66 16.33 3.58 17.90
C VAL A 66 14.85 3.53 17.54
N TRP A 67 14.08 2.67 18.21
CA TRP A 67 12.64 2.50 17.95
C TRP A 67 11.84 3.72 18.35
N GLU A 68 12.20 4.37 19.45
CA GLU A 68 11.57 5.60 19.90
C GLU A 68 11.89 6.77 18.97
N PHE A 69 13.14 6.86 18.51
CA PHE A 69 13.55 7.84 17.49
C PHE A 69 12.77 7.65 16.19
N ALA A 70 12.62 6.41 15.72
CA ALA A 70 11.82 6.09 14.54
C ALA A 70 10.35 6.45 14.72
N ALA A 71 9.75 6.11 15.86
CA ALA A 71 8.37 6.43 16.17
C ALA A 71 8.13 7.95 16.15
N ARG A 72 9.01 8.74 16.78
CA ARG A 72 8.89 10.20 16.81
C ARG A 72 9.05 10.82 15.43
N ASN A 73 9.94 10.29 14.59
CA ASN A 73 10.09 10.76 13.21
C ASN A 73 8.95 10.31 12.29
N SER A 74 8.24 9.23 12.61
CA SER A 74 7.07 8.78 11.83
C SER A 74 5.75 9.47 12.20
N ILE A 75 5.61 9.90 13.46
CA ILE A 75 4.37 10.51 14.00
C ILE A 75 4.53 12.03 14.18
N SER A 76 5.72 12.55 13.89
CA SER A 76 6.01 13.98 13.99
C SER A 76 5.01 14.81 13.17
N PRO A 77 4.54 15.97 13.69
CA PRO A 77 3.63 16.85 12.96
C PRO A 77 4.23 17.38 11.64
N PHE A 78 5.55 17.26 11.45
CA PHE A 78 6.25 17.59 10.21
C PHE A 78 6.35 16.40 9.25
N ALA A 79 6.34 15.16 9.76
CA ALA A 79 6.36 13.96 8.94
C ALA A 79 4.98 13.60 8.38
N LEU A 80 3.92 13.86 9.16
CA LEU A 80 2.54 13.55 8.76
C LEU A 80 2.14 14.19 7.41
N PRO A 81 2.38 15.48 7.12
CA PRO A 81 2.06 16.08 5.83
C PRO A 81 2.79 15.41 4.67
N PHE A 82 4.05 15.01 4.88
CA PHE A 82 4.85 14.37 3.84
C PHE A 82 4.34 12.97 3.51
N HIS A 83 4.03 12.17 4.55
CA HIS A 83 3.35 10.89 4.36
C HIS A 83 2.02 11.09 3.62
N LEU A 84 1.16 12.01 4.07
CA LEU A 84 -0.12 12.28 3.43
C LEU A 84 0.03 12.66 1.94
N LEU A 85 1.02 13.47 1.59
CA LEU A 85 1.31 13.81 0.20
C LEU A 85 1.69 12.59 -0.64
N ILE A 86 2.56 11.72 -0.12
CA ILE A 86 2.91 10.44 -0.79
C ILE A 86 1.65 9.60 -1.00
N PHE A 87 0.84 9.43 0.04
CA PHE A 87 -0.39 8.64 -0.02
C PHE A 87 -1.37 9.21 -1.05
N MET A 88 -1.59 10.52 -1.05
CA MET A 88 -2.48 11.19 -2.00
C MET A 88 -1.97 11.08 -3.44
N ALA A 89 -0.68 11.35 -3.67
CA ALA A 89 -0.08 11.25 -5.00
C ALA A 89 -0.16 9.82 -5.54
N TYR A 90 0.12 8.82 -4.68
CA TYR A 90 0.02 7.42 -5.07
C TYR A 90 -1.41 7.00 -5.37
N TRP A 91 -2.37 7.36 -4.52
CA TRP A 91 -3.78 7.01 -4.70
C TRP A 91 -4.38 7.64 -5.95
N ALA A 92 -4.00 8.89 -6.27
CA ALA A 92 -4.43 9.57 -7.48
C ALA A 92 -4.05 8.82 -8.78
N ILE A 93 -2.95 8.05 -8.74
CA ILE A 93 -2.47 7.27 -9.89
C ILE A 93 -2.97 5.83 -9.82
N ALA A 94 -2.86 5.19 -8.65
CA ALA A 94 -3.14 3.78 -8.47
C ALA A 94 -4.64 3.45 -8.59
N ILE A 95 -5.53 4.28 -8.03
CA ILE A 95 -6.98 4.00 -8.05
C ILE A 95 -7.52 3.98 -9.48
N PRO A 96 -7.29 5.00 -10.33
CA PRO A 96 -7.74 4.96 -11.72
C PRO A 96 -7.14 3.80 -12.51
N GLY A 97 -5.83 3.54 -12.34
CA GLY A 97 -5.15 2.46 -13.06
C GLY A 97 -5.69 1.07 -12.71
N VAL A 98 -5.80 0.77 -11.42
CA VAL A 98 -6.34 -0.51 -10.94
C VAL A 98 -7.81 -0.66 -11.35
N THR A 99 -8.61 0.40 -11.23
CA THR A 99 -10.02 0.38 -11.61
C THR A 99 -10.19 0.14 -13.11
N ALA A 100 -9.41 0.81 -13.97
CA ALA A 100 -9.43 0.60 -15.41
C ALA A 100 -9.10 -0.85 -15.80
N VAL A 101 -8.09 -1.46 -15.16
CA VAL A 101 -7.72 -2.86 -15.40
C VAL A 101 -8.83 -3.81 -14.98
N LEU A 102 -9.47 -3.59 -13.83
CA LEU A 102 -10.58 -4.41 -13.35
C LEU A 102 -11.81 -4.30 -14.27
N ILE A 103 -12.16 -3.09 -14.70
CA ILE A 103 -13.26 -2.84 -15.64
C ILE A 103 -12.98 -3.51 -16.99
N TRP A 104 -11.80 -3.30 -17.57
CA TRP A 104 -11.41 -3.94 -18.82
C TRP A 104 -11.49 -5.48 -18.71
N LYS A 105 -10.99 -6.03 -17.60
CA LYS A 105 -11.04 -7.47 -17.36
C LYS A 105 -12.47 -7.99 -17.23
N TRP A 106 -13.36 -7.23 -16.60
CA TRP A 106 -14.78 -7.56 -16.48
C TRP A 106 -15.45 -7.67 -17.85
N PHE A 107 -15.26 -6.68 -18.73
CA PHE A 107 -15.85 -6.70 -20.07
C PHE A 107 -15.25 -7.80 -20.95
N SER A 108 -13.94 -8.02 -20.87
CA SER A 108 -13.28 -9.12 -21.59
C SER A 108 -13.82 -10.51 -21.20
N GLU A 109 -14.29 -10.68 -19.96
CA GLU A 109 -14.88 -11.94 -19.48
C GLU A 109 -16.40 -12.02 -19.69
N ASN A 110 -17.08 -10.91 -20.02
CA ASN A 110 -18.54 -10.82 -20.21
C ASN A 110 -18.93 -10.03 -21.48
N PRO A 111 -18.58 -10.50 -22.69
CA PRO A 111 -18.83 -9.78 -23.95
C PRO A 111 -20.32 -9.68 -24.36
N ALA A 112 -21.23 -10.36 -23.66
CA ALA A 112 -22.68 -10.25 -23.92
C ALA A 112 -23.32 -8.99 -23.31
N ASN A 113 -22.57 -8.23 -22.50
CA ASN A 113 -23.01 -7.01 -21.82
C ASN A 113 -22.38 -5.74 -22.41
N SER A 114 -21.74 -5.82 -23.57
CA SER A 114 -21.09 -4.72 -24.29
C SER A 114 -21.85 -4.35 -25.56
#